data_AF-A0AAW2FVC6-F1
#
_entry.id   AF-A0AAW2FVC6-F1
#
_cell.length_a   1.000
_cell.length_b   1.000
_cell.length_c   1.000
_cell.angle_alpha   90.00
_cell.angle_beta   90.00
_cell.angle_gamma   90.00
#
_symmetry.space_group_name_H-M   'P 1'
#
loop_
_entity.id
_entity.type
_entity.pdbx_description
1 polymer ?
#
loop_
_entity_poly.entity_id
_entity_poly.type
_entity_poly.pdbx_seq_one_letter_code
_entity_poly.pdbx_strand_id
1 'polypeptide(L)'
;MDSMMAVEIKQTLEREFDIFLTTQDIRMLNFAKLKQMSIKSEQEKIFDPSETDINNLKNVNTLFQKITNSDFIPNILNELVTKKEVDEVNIIFVPGIDNCLKVFKFTSEIKYAATCLQYEILNVLNENHSVMKSAAYLLPHVLKTIKNQKEFFIVGYSYGSLITIELARLLEAKNLLGRLILIDGAPDPLKLWLNKMMPTTSLKDLQNLIVLRLLEIYTNINEQELMAKLNKCNTVEEKLKIFHACFPTDVNTLTTENQWLMYCTVHNHITAALNYNISSLPRLKSPITLLKPTFPITSFPEEDYGLHRVNIILINISKLVKFNI
;
A
#
# COMPACT_ATOMS: atom_id res chain seq x y z
N MET A 1 35.20 -4.03 34.13
CA MET A 1 33.95 -4.24 34.90
C MET A 1 34.31 -5.09 36.11
N ASP A 2 34.19 -4.53 37.31
CA ASP A 2 34.37 -5.30 38.54
C ASP A 2 33.12 -6.16 38.83
N SER A 3 33.22 -7.11 39.76
CA SER A 3 32.12 -8.04 40.06
C SER A 3 30.87 -7.33 40.59
N MET A 4 31.02 -6.16 41.21
CA MET A 4 29.92 -5.41 41.81
C MET A 4 29.12 -4.65 40.73
N MET A 5 29.80 -3.97 39.81
CA MET A 5 29.19 -3.30 38.66
C MET A 5 28.47 -4.29 37.73
N ALA A 6 29.00 -5.51 37.58
CA ALA A 6 28.33 -6.56 36.80
C ALA A 6 26.96 -6.96 37.39
N VAL A 7 26.84 -6.96 38.73
CA VAL A 7 25.59 -7.27 39.43
C VAL A 7 24.59 -6.12 39.31
N GLU A 8 25.05 -4.86 39.41
CA GLU A 8 24.20 -3.68 39.22
C GLU A 8 23.63 -3.60 37.81
N ILE A 9 24.46 -3.86 36.79
CA ILE A 9 24.01 -3.91 35.38
C ILE A 9 22.97 -5.03 35.21
N LYS A 10 23.20 -6.21 35.79
CA LYS A 10 22.25 -7.33 35.74
C LYS A 10 20.90 -6.93 36.32
N GLN A 11 20.89 -6.43 37.55
CA GLN A 11 19.67 -6.08 38.26
C GLN A 11 18.91 -4.95 37.56
N THR A 12 19.61 -3.97 36.98
CA THR A 12 18.99 -2.87 36.24
C THR A 12 18.32 -3.38 34.97
N LEU A 13 18.98 -4.26 34.21
CA LEU A 13 18.42 -4.85 32.99
C LEU A 13 17.21 -5.74 33.28
N GLU A 14 17.25 -6.52 34.37
CA GLU A 14 16.14 -7.36 34.80
C GLU A 14 14.95 -6.52 35.30
N ARG A 15 15.19 -5.52 36.15
CA ARG A 15 14.11 -4.74 36.79
C ARG A 15 13.45 -3.72 35.87
N GLU A 16 14.24 -2.97 35.11
CA GLU A 16 13.74 -1.84 34.31
C GLU A 16 13.36 -2.28 32.88
N PHE A 17 13.99 -3.35 32.37
CA PHE A 17 13.84 -3.75 30.97
C PHE A 17 13.33 -5.18 30.78
N ASP A 18 13.19 -5.98 31.83
CA ASP A 18 12.80 -7.40 31.77
C ASP A 18 13.74 -8.25 30.89
N ILE A 19 15.04 -7.90 30.90
CA ILE A 19 16.07 -8.58 30.12
C ILE A 19 16.93 -9.44 31.05
N PHE A 20 16.81 -10.77 30.89
CA PHE A 20 17.59 -11.74 31.65
C PHE A 20 18.89 -12.12 30.90
N LEU A 21 20.03 -11.81 31.50
CA LEU A 21 21.36 -12.13 30.94
C LEU A 21 22.17 -12.99 31.90
N THR A 22 22.98 -13.89 31.34
CA THR A 22 23.95 -14.64 32.14
C THR A 22 25.13 -13.74 32.55
N THR A 23 25.84 -14.11 33.61
CA THR A 23 27.04 -13.37 34.04
C THR A 23 28.11 -13.29 32.94
N GLN A 24 28.16 -14.28 32.04
CA GLN A 24 29.07 -14.29 30.89
C GLN A 24 28.63 -13.28 29.81
N ASP A 25 27.32 -13.16 29.56
CA ASP A 25 26.77 -12.19 28.60
C ASP A 25 27.05 -10.76 29.04
N ILE A 26 26.91 -10.48 30.35
CA ILE A 26 27.19 -9.16 30.93
C ILE A 26 28.65 -8.77 30.74
N ARG A 27 29.58 -9.73 30.87
CA ARG A 27 31.01 -9.48 30.60
C ARG A 27 31.30 -9.17 29.13
N MET A 28 30.44 -9.64 28.23
CA MET A 28 30.56 -9.41 26.79
C MET A 28 29.61 -8.32 26.28
N LEU A 29 28.95 -7.56 27.17
CA LEU A 29 28.07 -6.46 26.79
C LEU A 29 28.89 -5.32 26.18
N ASN A 30 28.35 -4.76 25.10
CA ASN A 30 28.82 -3.54 24.49
C ASN A 30 27.61 -2.77 23.92
N PHE A 31 27.81 -1.52 23.52
CA PHE A 31 26.73 -0.68 22.99
C PHE A 31 26.05 -1.30 21.76
N ALA A 32 26.77 -2.05 20.92
CA ALA A 32 26.19 -2.71 19.75
C ALA A 32 25.21 -3.83 20.16
N LYS A 33 25.55 -4.65 21.15
CA LYS A 33 24.67 -5.70 21.68
C LYS A 33 23.46 -5.12 22.41
N LEU A 34 23.64 -4.06 23.19
CA LEU A 34 22.52 -3.35 23.84
C LEU A 34 21.55 -2.79 22.79
N LYS A 35 22.08 -2.20 21.70
CA LYS A 35 21.25 -1.70 20.59
C LYS A 35 20.49 -2.83 19.88
N GLN A 36 21.12 -3.98 19.67
CA GLN A 36 20.45 -5.16 19.11
C GLN A 36 19.33 -5.69 20.03
N MET A 37 19.57 -5.70 21.35
CA MET A 37 18.57 -6.10 22.33
C MET A 37 17.40 -5.12 22.39
N SER A 38 17.63 -3.80 22.29
CA SER A 38 16.59 -2.77 22.20
C SER A 38 15.68 -2.99 20.98
N ILE A 39 16.27 -3.26 19.82
CA ILE A 39 15.52 -3.54 18.57
C ILE A 39 14.67 -4.81 18.73
N LYS A 40 15.19 -5.82 19.43
CA LYS A 40 14.48 -7.09 19.65
C LYS A 40 13.37 -6.96 20.69
N SER A 41 13.58 -6.20 21.77
CA SER A 41 12.55 -5.89 22.77
C SER A 41 11.46 -4.97 22.23
N GLU A 42 11.77 -4.06 21.29
CA GLU A 42 10.77 -3.27 20.58
C GLU A 42 9.90 -4.12 19.64
N GLN A 43 10.40 -5.28 19.18
CA GLN A 43 9.61 -6.24 18.41
C GLN A 43 8.76 -7.16 19.30
N GLU A 44 9.19 -7.41 20.55
CA GLU A 44 8.52 -8.33 21.48
C GLU A 44 7.59 -7.63 22.49
N LYS A 45 7.71 -6.31 22.72
CA LYS A 45 6.85 -5.54 23.65
C LYS A 45 5.64 -4.83 23.01
N ILE A 46 5.34 -5.08 21.74
CA ILE A 46 4.11 -4.55 21.11
C ILE A 46 2.94 -5.49 21.42
N PHE A 47 2.47 -5.50 22.66
CA PHE A 47 1.09 -5.91 22.97
C PHE A 47 0.66 -5.34 24.32
N ASP A 48 0.46 -4.03 24.37
CA ASP A 48 -0.43 -3.40 25.34
C ASP A 48 -1.53 -2.67 24.53
N PRO A 49 -2.83 -3.00 24.70
CA PRO A 49 -3.93 -2.46 23.89
C PRO A 49 -4.25 -0.96 24.13
N SER A 50 -3.45 -0.26 24.94
CA SER A 50 -3.78 1.09 25.42
C SER A 50 -2.99 2.25 24.78
N GLU A 51 -2.02 1.99 23.89
CA GLU A 51 -1.24 3.03 23.19
C GLU A 51 -1.35 2.98 21.65
N THR A 52 -2.51 2.60 21.12
CA THR A 52 -2.71 2.41 19.67
C THR A 52 -2.66 3.67 18.81
N ASP A 53 -2.64 4.88 19.37
CA ASP A 53 -2.83 6.10 18.57
C ASP A 53 -1.53 6.74 18.05
N ILE A 54 -0.38 6.53 18.70
CA ILE A 54 0.88 7.19 18.30
C ILE A 54 1.71 6.30 17.36
N ASN A 55 1.68 4.98 17.54
CA ASN A 55 2.43 4.05 16.68
C ASN A 55 1.81 3.84 15.29
N ASN A 56 0.53 4.18 15.11
CA ASN A 56 -0.12 4.10 13.79
C ASN A 56 0.44 5.13 12.78
N LEU A 57 0.98 6.27 13.23
CA LEU A 57 1.59 7.27 12.35
C LEU A 57 2.94 6.82 11.76
N LYS A 58 3.67 5.93 12.45
CA LYS A 58 4.95 5.38 11.96
C LYS A 58 4.78 4.30 10.88
N ASN A 59 3.56 3.80 10.68
CA ASN A 59 3.23 2.78 9.67
C ASN A 59 2.85 3.36 8.29
N VAL A 60 2.85 4.69 8.10
CA VAL A 60 2.62 5.32 6.78
C VAL A 60 3.70 4.88 5.77
N ASN A 61 4.93 4.64 6.25
CA ASN A 61 6.05 4.12 5.46
C ASN A 61 5.81 2.73 4.87
N THR A 62 4.77 2.00 5.28
CA THR A 62 4.49 0.63 4.84
C THR A 62 3.64 0.57 3.56
N LEU A 63 2.91 1.63 3.20
CA LEU A 63 1.97 1.62 2.06
C LEU A 63 2.45 2.39 0.84
N PHE A 64 3.18 3.48 1.06
CA PHE A 64 3.78 4.23 -0.03
C PHE A 64 5.26 3.88 -0.13
N GLN A 65 5.62 3.14 -1.17
CA GLN A 65 7.02 2.90 -1.46
C GLN A 65 7.66 4.21 -1.92
N LYS A 66 8.96 4.37 -1.63
CA LYS A 66 9.72 5.48 -2.19
C LYS A 66 9.85 5.29 -3.70
N ILE A 67 9.27 6.22 -4.46
CA ILE A 67 9.23 6.22 -5.93
C ILE A 67 10.34 7.12 -6.46
N THR A 68 10.87 6.78 -7.63
CA THR A 68 11.88 7.53 -8.37
C THR A 68 11.37 7.87 -9.78
N ASN A 69 12.00 8.82 -10.47
CA ASN A 69 11.57 9.21 -11.82
C ASN A 69 11.47 8.05 -12.81
N SER A 70 12.32 7.03 -12.66
CA SER A 70 12.32 5.81 -13.48
C SER A 70 11.04 4.98 -13.38
N ASP A 71 10.25 5.20 -12.33
CA ASP A 71 9.04 4.41 -12.08
C ASP A 71 7.81 5.04 -12.73
N PHE A 72 7.93 6.27 -13.23
CA PHE A 72 6.89 6.94 -13.98
C PHE A 72 6.97 6.48 -15.43
N ILE A 73 6.19 5.45 -15.77
CA ILE A 73 6.24 4.79 -17.06
C ILE A 73 5.02 5.21 -17.88
N PRO A 74 5.21 5.83 -19.06
CA PRO A 74 4.10 6.41 -19.83
C PRO A 74 3.19 5.36 -20.49
N ASN A 75 3.55 4.08 -20.41
CA ASN A 75 2.82 2.99 -21.04
C ASN A 75 1.80 2.40 -20.07
N ILE A 76 0.55 2.21 -20.54
CA ILE A 76 -0.51 1.58 -19.74
C ILE A 76 -0.23 0.10 -19.47
N LEU A 77 0.32 -0.60 -20.46
CA LEU A 77 0.64 -2.02 -20.40
C LEU A 77 2.14 -2.16 -20.29
N ASN A 78 2.63 -2.58 -19.12
CA ASN A 78 4.05 -2.83 -18.87
C ASN A 78 4.27 -4.30 -18.61
N GLU A 79 5.14 -4.92 -19.40
CA GLU A 79 5.50 -6.33 -19.18
C GLU A 79 6.33 -6.47 -17.90
N LEU A 80 5.99 -7.47 -17.08
CA LEU A 80 6.72 -7.80 -15.87
C LEU A 80 7.79 -8.87 -16.15
N VAL A 81 8.87 -8.82 -15.38
CA VAL A 81 9.93 -9.82 -15.44
C VAL A 81 9.38 -11.14 -14.90
N THR A 82 9.32 -12.16 -15.74
CA THR A 82 8.77 -13.49 -15.47
C THR A 82 9.60 -14.56 -16.19
N LYS A 83 9.41 -15.84 -15.85
CA LYS A 83 10.10 -16.95 -16.54
C LYS A 83 9.55 -17.20 -17.95
N LYS A 84 8.29 -16.83 -18.22
CA LYS A 84 7.60 -17.02 -19.51
C LYS A 84 7.76 -18.45 -20.07
N GLU A 85 7.60 -19.44 -19.20
CA GLU A 85 7.60 -20.86 -19.56
C GLU A 85 6.27 -21.29 -20.22
N VAL A 86 5.20 -20.51 -20.05
CA VAL A 86 3.85 -20.80 -20.56
C VAL A 86 3.25 -19.57 -21.25
N ASP A 87 2.98 -19.69 -22.55
CA ASP A 87 2.54 -18.58 -23.42
C ASP A 87 1.01 -18.44 -23.55
N GLU A 88 0.24 -19.43 -23.09
CA GLU A 88 -1.22 -19.46 -23.30
C GLU A 88 -2.00 -18.50 -22.37
N VAL A 89 -1.39 -18.07 -21.27
CA VAL A 89 -2.01 -17.23 -20.23
C VAL A 89 -1.09 -16.05 -19.93
N ASN A 90 -1.64 -14.85 -20.01
CA ASN A 90 -0.98 -13.62 -19.56
C ASN A 90 -1.73 -13.08 -18.34
N ILE A 91 -1.06 -13.09 -17.19
CA ILE A 91 -1.58 -12.63 -15.91
C ILE A 91 -1.53 -11.11 -15.87
N ILE A 92 -2.66 -10.49 -15.58
CA ILE A 92 -2.76 -9.03 -15.49
C ILE A 92 -2.58 -8.60 -14.04
N PHE A 93 -1.62 -7.73 -13.77
CA PHE A 93 -1.38 -7.15 -12.45
C PHE A 93 -1.91 -5.72 -12.38
N VAL A 94 -2.55 -5.37 -11.27
CA VAL A 94 -3.06 -4.01 -11.02
C VAL A 94 -2.41 -3.48 -9.74
N PRO A 95 -1.59 -2.40 -9.83
CA PRO A 95 -0.80 -1.88 -8.73
C PRO A 95 -1.66 -1.15 -7.68
N GLY A 96 -1.00 -0.74 -6.60
CA GLY A 96 -1.63 -0.10 -5.45
C GLY A 96 -1.98 1.36 -5.67
N ILE A 97 -2.10 2.08 -4.55
CA ILE A 97 -2.57 3.47 -4.52
C ILE A 97 -1.60 4.45 -5.20
N ASP A 98 -0.32 4.08 -5.24
CA ASP A 98 0.76 4.82 -5.89
C ASP A 98 0.89 4.51 -7.40
N ASN A 99 0.13 3.54 -7.91
CA ASN A 99 0.18 3.05 -9.28
C ASN A 99 1.57 2.54 -9.72
N CYS A 100 2.43 2.12 -8.78
CA CYS A 100 3.80 1.75 -9.09
C CYS A 100 3.98 0.23 -9.28
N LEU A 101 4.63 -0.18 -10.38
CA LEU A 101 4.90 -1.61 -10.64
C LEU A 101 5.97 -2.21 -9.72
N LYS A 102 6.75 -1.39 -8.99
CA LYS A 102 7.84 -1.84 -8.09
C LYS A 102 7.38 -2.84 -7.04
N VAL A 103 6.11 -2.83 -6.66
CA VAL A 103 5.53 -3.82 -5.73
C VAL A 103 5.59 -5.25 -6.28
N PHE A 104 5.64 -5.43 -7.60
CA PHE A 104 5.60 -6.72 -8.28
C PHE A 104 6.98 -7.31 -8.58
N LYS A 105 8.03 -6.94 -7.84
CA LYS A 105 9.40 -7.52 -8.00
C LYS A 105 9.44 -9.05 -7.83
N PHE A 106 8.49 -9.62 -7.10
CA PHE A 106 8.38 -11.07 -6.88
C PHE A 106 7.93 -11.86 -8.11
N THR A 107 7.55 -11.19 -9.20
CA THR A 107 7.01 -11.85 -10.40
C THR A 107 8.06 -12.62 -11.22
N SER A 108 9.36 -12.45 -10.93
CA SER A 108 10.46 -13.18 -11.62
C SER A 108 10.34 -14.69 -11.55
N GLU A 109 9.66 -15.22 -10.51
CA GLU A 109 9.45 -16.66 -10.33
C GLU A 109 8.20 -17.20 -11.02
N ILE A 110 7.35 -16.33 -11.56
CA ILE A 110 6.10 -16.71 -12.22
C ILE A 110 6.41 -17.32 -13.59
N LYS A 111 5.80 -18.49 -13.85
CA LYS A 111 5.97 -19.26 -15.09
C LYS A 111 5.22 -18.67 -16.28
N TYR A 112 4.15 -17.92 -16.04
CA TYR A 112 3.31 -17.32 -17.06
C TYR A 112 3.82 -15.94 -17.47
N ALA A 113 3.45 -15.49 -18.67
CA ALA A 113 3.58 -14.08 -19.01
C ALA A 113 2.78 -13.23 -18.01
N ALA A 114 3.29 -12.04 -17.69
CA ALA A 114 2.60 -11.11 -16.81
C ALA A 114 2.72 -9.67 -17.30
N THR A 115 1.62 -8.93 -17.19
CA THR A 115 1.52 -7.53 -17.62
C THR A 115 0.91 -6.69 -16.51
N CYS A 116 1.57 -5.61 -16.11
CA CYS A 116 1.05 -4.64 -15.15
C CYS A 116 0.25 -3.54 -15.88
N LEU A 117 -0.92 -3.20 -15.35
CA LEU A 117 -1.71 -2.04 -15.75
C LEU A 117 -1.25 -0.82 -14.96
N GLN A 118 -0.33 -0.03 -15.51
CA GLN A 118 0.10 1.23 -14.89
C GLN A 118 -0.55 2.39 -15.64
N TYR A 119 -1.62 2.94 -15.08
CA TYR A 119 -2.39 3.99 -15.74
C TYR A 119 -2.11 5.34 -15.08
N GLU A 120 -1.04 5.97 -15.53
CA GLU A 120 -0.77 7.36 -15.18
C GLU A 120 -1.78 8.29 -15.85
N ILE A 121 -1.87 9.49 -15.30
CA ILE A 121 -3.07 10.31 -15.35
C ILE A 121 -3.32 10.90 -16.74
N LEU A 122 -4.08 10.19 -17.58
CA LEU A 122 -4.72 10.75 -18.78
C LEU A 122 -6.09 11.41 -18.47
N ASN A 123 -6.33 11.84 -17.23
CA ASN A 123 -7.56 12.52 -16.82
C ASN A 123 -7.37 13.45 -15.59
N VAL A 124 -6.24 14.18 -15.49
CA VAL A 124 -5.89 15.06 -14.34
C VAL A 124 -6.98 16.12 -14.08
N LEU A 125 -7.85 16.37 -15.06
CA LEU A 125 -8.82 17.46 -15.06
C LEU A 125 -10.28 17.02 -14.93
N ASN A 126 -10.58 15.73 -14.80
CA ASN A 126 -11.96 15.29 -14.63
C ASN A 126 -12.28 15.13 -13.14
N GLU A 127 -13.01 16.11 -12.59
CA GLU A 127 -13.44 16.23 -11.18
C GLU A 127 -14.24 15.03 -10.64
N ASN A 128 -14.59 14.05 -11.48
CA ASN A 128 -15.44 12.92 -11.15
C ASN A 128 -14.69 11.57 -11.24
N HIS A 129 -13.50 11.45 -10.64
CA HIS A 129 -12.74 10.19 -10.61
C HIS A 129 -13.42 9.13 -9.74
N SER A 130 -13.51 7.89 -10.20
CA SER A 130 -14.07 6.77 -9.43
C SER A 130 -13.46 5.43 -9.83
N VAL A 131 -13.49 4.45 -8.91
CA VAL A 131 -13.01 3.07 -9.16
C VAL A 131 -13.64 2.49 -10.44
N MET A 132 -14.95 2.69 -10.61
CA MET A 132 -15.72 2.18 -11.75
C MET A 132 -15.26 2.81 -13.08
N LYS A 133 -15.00 4.12 -13.10
CA LYS A 133 -14.52 4.81 -14.31
C LYS A 133 -13.11 4.38 -14.68
N SER A 134 -12.24 4.19 -13.69
CA SER A 134 -10.88 3.69 -13.91
C SER A 134 -10.91 2.27 -14.48
N ALA A 135 -11.75 1.37 -13.95
CA ALA A 135 -11.93 0.05 -14.51
C ALA A 135 -12.50 0.07 -15.94
N ALA A 136 -13.49 0.92 -16.21
CA ALA A 136 -14.03 1.09 -17.56
C ALA A 136 -12.99 1.59 -18.56
N TYR A 137 -12.13 2.52 -18.15
CA TYR A 137 -11.01 3.02 -18.94
C TYR A 137 -9.97 1.93 -19.25
N LEU A 138 -9.69 1.06 -18.29
CA LEU A 138 -8.72 -0.03 -18.43
C LEU A 138 -9.25 -1.24 -19.23
N LEU A 139 -10.57 -1.41 -19.30
CA LEU A 139 -11.20 -2.59 -19.92
C LEU A 139 -10.71 -2.88 -21.35
N PRO A 140 -10.57 -1.91 -22.29
CA PRO A 140 -10.05 -2.18 -23.63
C PRO A 140 -8.62 -2.74 -23.63
N HIS A 141 -7.77 -2.26 -22.71
CA HIS A 141 -6.41 -2.73 -22.56
C HIS A 141 -6.37 -4.16 -22.01
N VAL A 142 -7.22 -4.47 -21.05
CA VAL A 142 -7.41 -5.82 -20.51
C VAL A 142 -7.89 -6.78 -21.60
N LEU A 143 -8.93 -6.41 -22.36
CA LEU A 143 -9.46 -7.21 -23.47
C LEU A 143 -8.40 -7.49 -24.55
N LYS A 144 -7.52 -6.53 -24.83
CA LYS A 144 -6.38 -6.72 -25.75
C LYS A 144 -5.40 -7.76 -25.21
N THR A 145 -5.10 -7.73 -23.92
CA THR A 145 -4.17 -8.67 -23.26
C THR A 145 -4.73 -10.09 -23.16
N ILE A 146 -6.04 -10.25 -22.96
CA ILE A 146 -6.69 -11.57 -22.80
C ILE A 146 -7.27 -12.15 -24.10
N LYS A 147 -7.06 -11.51 -25.26
CA LYS A 147 -7.80 -11.78 -26.51
C LYS A 147 -7.91 -13.27 -26.90
N ASN A 148 -6.91 -14.09 -26.60
CA ASN A 148 -6.86 -15.51 -26.94
C ASN A 148 -7.00 -16.46 -25.73
N GLN A 149 -7.22 -15.92 -24.53
CA GLN A 149 -7.31 -16.70 -23.30
C GLN A 149 -8.75 -17.19 -23.11
N LYS A 150 -8.92 -18.45 -22.66
CA LYS A 150 -10.25 -18.99 -22.33
C LYS A 150 -10.87 -18.31 -21.11
N GLU A 151 -10.04 -17.93 -20.15
CA GLU A 151 -10.42 -17.31 -18.88
C GLU A 151 -9.43 -16.19 -18.58
N PHE A 152 -9.91 -15.09 -18.00
CA PHE A 152 -9.00 -14.03 -17.54
C PHE A 152 -8.36 -14.39 -16.20
N PHE A 153 -7.15 -13.88 -15.94
CA PHE A 153 -6.52 -13.97 -14.63
C PHE A 153 -5.96 -12.60 -14.24
N ILE A 154 -6.56 -11.97 -13.22
CA ILE A 154 -6.18 -10.64 -12.76
C ILE A 154 -5.77 -10.69 -11.28
N VAL A 155 -4.65 -10.04 -10.97
CA VAL A 155 -4.08 -9.90 -9.63
C VAL A 155 -4.11 -8.42 -9.24
N GLY A 156 -4.82 -8.07 -8.17
CA GLY A 156 -4.89 -6.70 -7.68
C GLY A 156 -4.20 -6.55 -6.34
N TYR A 157 -3.29 -5.58 -6.20
CA TYR A 157 -2.63 -5.26 -4.93
C TYR A 157 -3.26 -4.03 -4.27
N SER A 158 -3.64 -4.12 -2.99
CA SER A 158 -4.16 -2.99 -2.20
C SER A 158 -5.31 -2.28 -2.92
N TYR A 159 -5.18 -0.98 -3.24
CA TYR A 159 -6.15 -0.22 -4.05
C TYR A 159 -6.46 -0.90 -5.40
N GLY A 160 -5.47 -1.51 -6.05
CA GLY A 160 -5.64 -2.26 -7.31
C GLY A 160 -6.62 -3.42 -7.20
N SER A 161 -6.87 -3.94 -5.99
CA SER A 161 -7.92 -4.94 -5.76
C SER A 161 -9.31 -4.40 -6.07
N LEU A 162 -9.59 -3.12 -5.80
CA LEU A 162 -10.89 -2.49 -6.07
C LEU A 162 -11.12 -2.38 -7.58
N ILE A 163 -10.10 -1.94 -8.31
CA ILE A 163 -10.09 -1.88 -9.77
C ILE A 163 -10.25 -3.28 -10.37
N THR A 164 -9.57 -4.28 -9.81
CA THR A 164 -9.64 -5.69 -10.23
C THR A 164 -11.06 -6.25 -10.08
N ILE A 165 -11.74 -5.95 -8.96
CA ILE A 165 -13.14 -6.34 -8.73
C ILE A 165 -14.05 -5.73 -9.80
N GLU A 166 -13.90 -4.44 -10.11
CA GLU A 166 -14.71 -3.78 -11.14
C GLU A 166 -14.41 -4.27 -12.56
N LEU A 167 -13.14 -4.52 -12.88
CA LEU A 167 -12.76 -5.13 -14.15
C LEU A 167 -13.43 -6.49 -14.31
N ALA A 168 -13.43 -7.32 -13.27
CA ALA A 168 -14.13 -8.60 -13.30
C ALA A 168 -15.64 -8.44 -13.53
N ARG A 169 -16.31 -7.46 -12.89
CA ARG A 169 -17.75 -7.18 -13.16
C ARG A 169 -17.99 -6.86 -14.63
N LEU A 170 -17.14 -6.01 -15.22
CA LEU A 170 -17.23 -5.60 -16.62
C LEU A 170 -16.94 -6.76 -17.60
N LEU A 171 -16.02 -7.66 -17.24
CA LEU A 171 -15.71 -8.86 -18.02
C LEU A 171 -16.83 -9.90 -17.92
N GLU A 172 -17.40 -10.12 -16.73
CA GLU A 172 -18.54 -11.02 -16.53
C GLU A 172 -19.78 -10.55 -17.29
N ALA A 173 -20.02 -9.24 -17.34
CA ALA A 173 -21.08 -8.64 -18.17
C ALA A 173 -20.87 -8.89 -19.69
N LYS A 174 -19.65 -9.25 -20.10
CA LYS A 174 -19.30 -9.69 -21.46
C LYS A 174 -19.23 -11.22 -21.60
N ASN A 175 -19.76 -11.96 -20.62
CA ASN A 175 -19.71 -13.42 -20.53
C ASN A 175 -18.28 -14.01 -20.49
N LEU A 176 -17.31 -13.23 -20.04
CA LEU A 176 -15.95 -13.71 -19.78
C LEU A 176 -15.85 -14.02 -18.29
N LEU A 177 -15.55 -15.27 -17.96
CA LEU A 177 -15.26 -15.71 -16.60
C LEU A 177 -13.74 -15.81 -16.42
N GLY A 178 -13.31 -15.72 -15.17
CA GLY A 178 -11.89 -15.76 -14.85
C GLY A 178 -11.63 -15.98 -13.38
N ARG A 179 -10.42 -15.60 -12.95
CA ARG A 179 -9.95 -15.78 -11.58
C ARG A 179 -9.30 -14.50 -11.08
N LEU A 180 -9.54 -14.19 -9.80
CA LEU A 180 -9.00 -13.02 -9.13
C LEU A 180 -8.08 -13.45 -7.99
N ILE A 181 -6.92 -12.82 -7.88
CA ILE A 181 -6.11 -12.81 -6.65
C ILE A 181 -6.07 -11.38 -6.12
N LEU A 182 -6.48 -11.17 -4.88
CA LEU A 182 -6.42 -9.88 -4.20
C LEU A 182 -5.34 -9.93 -3.14
N ILE A 183 -4.31 -9.09 -3.25
CA ILE A 183 -3.18 -9.03 -2.32
C ILE A 183 -3.42 -7.87 -1.36
N ASP A 184 -3.70 -8.21 -0.10
CA ASP A 184 -3.99 -7.27 0.99
C ASP A 184 -4.93 -6.12 0.62
N GLY A 185 -6.00 -6.43 -0.12
CA GLY A 185 -6.88 -5.41 -0.66
C GLY A 185 -8.32 -5.86 -0.82
N ALA A 186 -9.23 -5.03 -0.31
CA ALA A 186 -10.68 -5.17 -0.45
C ALA A 186 -11.34 -3.81 -0.14
N PRO A 187 -12.62 -3.60 -0.53
CA PRO A 187 -13.27 -2.30 -0.41
C PRO A 187 -13.35 -1.77 1.03
N ASP A 188 -13.82 -2.58 1.97
CA ASP A 188 -14.11 -2.13 3.34
C ASP A 188 -12.85 -1.94 4.19
N PRO A 189 -11.85 -2.86 4.21
CA PRO A 189 -10.62 -2.64 4.97
C PRO A 189 -9.82 -1.43 4.47
N LEU A 190 -9.75 -1.21 3.15
CA LEU A 190 -9.04 -0.06 2.60
C LEU A 190 -9.73 1.25 3.00
N LYS A 191 -11.06 1.30 2.92
CA LYS A 191 -11.85 2.45 3.34
C LYS A 191 -11.71 2.73 4.84
N LEU A 192 -11.73 1.69 5.66
CA LEU A 192 -11.49 1.79 7.10
C LEU A 192 -10.10 2.35 7.41
N TRP A 193 -9.06 1.83 6.74
CA TRP A 193 -7.69 2.31 6.90
C TRP A 193 -7.55 3.77 6.48
N LEU A 194 -8.08 4.15 5.31
CA LEU A 194 -8.04 5.54 4.83
C LEU A 194 -8.71 6.50 5.80
N ASN A 195 -9.88 6.15 6.35
CA ASN A 195 -10.57 6.97 7.34
C ASN A 195 -9.78 7.11 8.65
N LYS A 196 -9.03 6.07 9.06
CA LYS A 196 -8.17 6.12 10.25
C LYS A 196 -6.91 6.95 10.03
N MET A 197 -6.26 6.80 8.87
CA MET A 197 -4.98 7.46 8.56
C MET A 197 -5.12 8.90 8.08
N MET A 198 -6.25 9.20 7.46
CA MET A 198 -6.56 10.52 6.92
C MET A 198 -7.88 11.02 7.52
N PRO A 199 -7.96 11.22 8.86
CA PRO A 199 -9.16 11.72 9.48
C PRO A 199 -9.41 13.14 8.98
N THR A 200 -10.44 13.30 8.15
CA THR A 200 -10.70 14.55 7.45
C THR A 200 -12.19 14.90 7.51
N THR A 201 -12.46 16.19 7.71
CA THR A 201 -13.81 16.76 7.66
C THR A 201 -14.06 17.57 6.40
N SER A 202 -13.03 17.83 5.59
CA SER A 202 -13.13 18.66 4.39
C SER A 202 -12.17 18.24 3.28
N LEU A 203 -12.49 18.61 2.04
CA LEU A 203 -11.58 18.40 0.91
C LEU A 203 -10.23 19.10 1.13
N LYS A 204 -10.23 20.29 1.75
CA LYS A 204 -9.02 21.05 2.03
C LYS A 204 -8.09 20.30 2.98
N ASP A 205 -8.64 19.69 4.03
CA ASP A 205 -7.88 18.91 5.01
C ASP A 205 -7.32 17.63 4.38
N LEU A 206 -8.11 16.94 3.55
CA LEU A 206 -7.65 15.74 2.83
C LEU A 206 -6.42 16.06 1.96
N GLN A 207 -6.48 17.13 1.18
CA GLN A 207 -5.36 17.57 0.35
C GLN A 207 -4.11 17.88 1.19
N ASN A 208 -4.27 18.50 2.36
CA ASN A 208 -3.15 18.81 3.25
C ASN A 208 -2.51 17.53 3.80
N LEU A 209 -3.33 16.58 4.25
CA LEU A 209 -2.84 15.30 4.76
C LEU A 209 -2.12 14.48 3.70
N ILE A 210 -2.60 14.50 2.44
CA ILE A 210 -1.90 13.83 1.33
C ILE A 210 -0.52 14.42 1.10
N VAL A 211 -0.41 15.76 1.01
CA VAL A 211 0.88 16.45 0.86
C VAL A 211 1.83 16.05 1.99
N LEU A 212 1.30 16.01 3.22
CA LEU A 212 2.04 15.67 4.41
C LEU A 212 2.58 14.22 4.36
N ARG A 213 1.70 13.24 4.17
CA ARG A 213 2.08 11.82 4.10
C ARG A 213 3.03 11.52 2.94
N LEU A 214 2.86 12.20 1.80
CA LEU A 214 3.78 12.04 0.68
C LEU A 214 5.17 12.58 1.00
N LEU A 215 5.29 13.70 1.73
CA LEU A 215 6.62 14.23 2.12
C LEU A 215 7.34 13.34 3.12
N GLU A 216 6.60 12.74 4.07
CA GLU A 216 7.16 11.84 5.10
C GLU A 216 7.94 10.66 4.50
N ILE A 217 7.59 10.22 3.29
CA ILE A 217 8.31 9.15 2.56
C ILE A 217 9.73 9.58 2.17
N TYR A 218 9.93 10.87 1.87
CA TYR A 218 11.17 11.39 1.29
C TYR A 218 12.04 12.14 2.28
N THR A 219 11.44 12.74 3.31
CA THR A 219 12.14 13.60 4.26
C THR A 219 11.46 13.62 5.62
N ASN A 220 12.26 13.95 6.65
CA ASN A 220 11.71 14.26 7.96
C ASN A 220 11.05 15.64 7.90
N ILE A 221 9.79 15.71 8.29
CA ILE A 221 9.02 16.95 8.32
C ILE A 221 8.65 17.33 9.75
N ASN A 222 8.52 18.63 10.01
CA ASN A 222 7.79 19.12 11.17
C ASN A 222 6.30 19.20 10.81
N GLU A 223 5.52 18.21 11.25
CA GLU A 223 4.10 18.07 10.92
C GLU A 223 3.30 19.33 11.24
N GLN A 224 3.50 19.90 12.44
CA GLN A 224 2.77 21.08 12.90
C GLN A 224 3.08 22.32 12.05
N GLU A 225 4.37 22.56 11.77
CA GLU A 225 4.79 23.71 10.96
C GLU A 225 4.29 23.59 9.52
N LEU A 226 4.41 22.39 8.93
CA LEU A 226 3.96 22.14 7.56
C LEU A 226 2.44 22.30 7.45
N MET A 227 1.66 21.72 8.37
CA MET A 227 0.21 21.89 8.40
C MET A 227 -0.20 23.35 8.53
N ALA A 228 0.50 24.14 9.36
CA ALA A 228 0.24 25.57 9.50
C ALA A 228 0.50 26.35 8.19
N LYS A 229 1.49 25.94 7.38
CA LYS A 229 1.73 26.51 6.04
C LYS A 229 0.62 26.09 5.06
N LEU A 230 0.29 24.79 5.01
CA LEU A 230 -0.72 24.25 4.09
C LEU A 230 -2.13 24.79 4.36
N ASN A 231 -2.48 25.07 5.61
CA ASN A 231 -3.76 25.68 5.99
C ASN A 231 -3.95 27.09 5.42
N LYS A 232 -2.86 27.82 5.15
CA LYS A 232 -2.90 29.16 4.54
C LYS A 232 -3.10 29.12 3.02
N CYS A 233 -2.92 27.96 2.39
CA CYS A 233 -3.16 27.79 0.97
C CYS A 233 -4.65 27.69 0.66
N ASN A 234 -5.06 28.31 -0.43
CA ASN A 234 -6.41 28.28 -0.98
C ASN A 234 -6.53 27.32 -2.18
N THR A 235 -5.43 27.08 -2.90
CA THR A 235 -5.43 26.20 -4.08
C THR A 235 -4.47 25.03 -3.93
N VAL A 236 -4.66 23.99 -4.74
CA VAL A 236 -3.78 22.80 -4.78
C VAL A 236 -2.40 23.18 -5.29
N GLU A 237 -2.32 24.11 -6.23
CA GLU A 237 -1.07 24.61 -6.81
C GLU A 237 -0.21 25.30 -5.74
N GLU A 238 -0.81 26.07 -4.83
CA GLU A 238 -0.11 26.69 -3.70
C GLU A 238 0.45 25.63 -2.74
N LYS A 239 -0.34 24.59 -2.44
CA LYS A 239 0.11 23.46 -1.61
C LYS A 239 1.27 22.70 -2.27
N LEU A 240 1.22 22.52 -3.59
CA LEU A 240 2.28 21.84 -4.34
C LEU A 240 3.55 22.66 -4.49
N LYS A 241 3.48 24.00 -4.45
CA LYS A 241 4.67 24.85 -4.29
C LYS A 241 5.37 24.58 -2.97
N ILE A 242 4.62 24.41 -1.87
CA ILE A 242 5.20 24.02 -0.56
C ILE A 242 5.78 22.60 -0.66
N PHE A 243 5.05 21.65 -1.24
CA PHE A 243 5.52 20.29 -1.45
C PHE A 243 6.87 20.26 -2.17
N HIS A 244 6.98 21.01 -3.27
CA HIS A 244 8.21 21.11 -4.05
C HIS A 244 9.36 21.74 -3.25
N ALA A 245 9.10 22.82 -2.51
CA ALA A 245 10.11 23.50 -1.70
C ALA A 245 10.62 22.66 -0.52
N CYS A 246 9.81 21.73 -0.01
CA CYS A 246 10.17 20.81 1.06
C CYS A 246 10.83 19.52 0.56
N PHE A 247 10.86 19.27 -0.76
CA PHE A 247 11.43 18.05 -1.31
C PHE A 247 12.97 18.07 -1.26
N PRO A 248 13.65 16.97 -0.90
CA PRO A 248 15.12 16.93 -0.86
C PRO A 248 15.76 17.19 -2.23
N THR A 249 16.68 18.17 -2.29
CA THR A 249 17.45 18.56 -3.49
C THR A 249 18.63 17.64 -3.78
N ASP A 250 19.14 16.94 -2.77
CA ASP A 250 20.45 16.28 -2.80
C ASP A 250 20.37 14.79 -3.19
N VAL A 251 19.16 14.33 -3.49
CA VAL A 251 18.85 12.94 -3.83
C VAL A 251 18.37 12.95 -5.28
N ASN A 252 18.63 11.88 -6.04
CA ASN A 252 18.13 11.70 -7.41
C ASN A 252 16.59 11.53 -7.39
N THR A 253 15.88 12.60 -7.05
CA THR A 253 14.49 12.66 -6.61
C THR A 253 13.54 13.00 -7.74
N LEU A 254 12.24 12.83 -7.44
CA LEU A 254 11.15 13.14 -8.36
C LEU A 254 11.29 14.54 -8.95
N THR A 255 11.19 14.67 -10.28
CA THR A 255 11.03 15.97 -10.96
C THR A 255 9.77 16.68 -10.44
N THR A 256 9.68 18.00 -10.59
CA THR A 256 8.46 18.75 -10.20
C THR A 256 7.21 18.22 -10.90
N GLU A 257 7.35 17.75 -12.15
CA GLU A 257 6.28 17.09 -12.89
C GLU A 257 5.89 15.75 -12.24
N ASN A 258 6.85 14.89 -11.90
CA ASN A 258 6.55 13.61 -11.25
C ASN A 258 6.06 13.76 -9.81
N GLN A 259 6.47 14.81 -9.10
CA GLN A 259 5.90 15.22 -7.81
C GLN A 259 4.41 15.54 -7.95
N TRP A 260 4.06 16.35 -8.96
CA TRP A 260 2.66 16.67 -9.29
C TRP A 260 1.86 15.40 -9.63
N LEU A 261 2.39 14.56 -10.52
CA LEU A 261 1.74 13.31 -10.94
C LEU A 261 1.51 12.35 -9.76
N MET A 262 2.48 12.21 -8.87
CA MET A 262 2.36 11.40 -7.66
C MET A 262 1.20 11.90 -6.78
N TYR A 263 1.19 13.21 -6.49
CA TYR A 263 0.13 13.81 -5.69
C TYR A 263 -1.25 13.59 -6.30
N CYS A 264 -1.41 13.90 -7.59
CA CYS A 264 -2.70 13.77 -8.27
C CYS A 264 -3.16 12.31 -8.32
N THR A 265 -2.26 11.35 -8.54
CA THR A 265 -2.58 9.91 -8.58
C THR A 265 -3.11 9.45 -7.22
N VAL A 266 -2.36 9.74 -6.15
CA VAL A 266 -2.72 9.34 -4.79
C VAL A 266 -4.00 10.05 -4.33
N HIS A 267 -4.16 11.35 -4.61
CA HIS A 267 -5.38 12.09 -4.30
C HIS A 267 -6.61 11.48 -4.97
N ASN A 268 -6.51 11.16 -6.26
CA ASN A 268 -7.62 10.60 -7.02
C ASN A 268 -7.98 9.20 -6.52
N HIS A 269 -6.98 8.34 -6.26
CA HIS A 269 -7.21 7.00 -5.75
C HIS A 269 -7.80 6.99 -4.34
N ILE A 270 -7.32 7.85 -3.42
CA ILE A 270 -7.90 7.99 -2.08
C ILE A 270 -9.36 8.46 -2.19
N THR A 271 -9.62 9.49 -2.98
CA THR A 271 -10.97 10.02 -3.18
C THR A 271 -11.91 8.96 -3.77
N ALA A 272 -11.45 8.20 -4.77
CA ALA A 272 -12.23 7.12 -5.36
C ALA A 272 -12.51 5.99 -4.36
N ALA A 273 -11.52 5.58 -3.56
CA ALA A 273 -11.67 4.55 -2.55
C ALA A 273 -12.66 4.95 -1.44
N LEU A 274 -12.57 6.20 -0.95
CA LEU A 274 -13.50 6.73 0.06
C LEU A 274 -14.94 6.81 -0.47
N ASN A 275 -15.12 7.12 -1.75
CA ASN A 275 -16.45 7.18 -2.37
C ASN A 275 -16.95 5.84 -2.94
N TYR A 276 -16.13 4.80 -2.89
CA TYR A 276 -16.50 3.50 -3.42
C TYR A 276 -17.54 2.83 -2.52
N ASN A 277 -18.64 2.40 -3.13
CA ASN A 277 -19.74 1.71 -2.47
C ASN A 277 -20.15 0.49 -3.30
N ILE A 278 -20.02 -0.69 -2.68
CA ILE A 278 -20.32 -1.98 -3.31
C ILE A 278 -21.75 -2.48 -3.03
N SER A 279 -22.51 -1.80 -2.16
CA SER A 279 -23.76 -2.34 -1.59
C SER A 279 -24.84 -2.63 -2.63
N SER A 280 -24.87 -1.87 -3.73
CA SER A 280 -25.84 -2.02 -4.82
C SER A 280 -25.24 -2.69 -6.08
N LEU A 281 -24.00 -3.14 -6.03
CA LEU A 281 -23.30 -3.69 -7.20
C LEU A 281 -23.51 -5.20 -7.31
N PRO A 282 -23.56 -5.73 -8.55
CA PRO A 282 -23.70 -7.17 -8.75
C PRO A 282 -22.52 -7.91 -8.14
N ARG A 283 -22.81 -9.08 -7.55
CA ARG A 283 -21.76 -9.97 -7.04
C ARG A 283 -21.10 -10.74 -8.17
N LEU A 284 -19.82 -11.00 -8.02
CA LEU A 284 -19.01 -11.74 -8.97
C LEU A 284 -19.32 -13.24 -8.94
N LYS A 285 -19.18 -13.87 -10.11
CA LYS A 285 -19.19 -15.34 -10.30
C LYS A 285 -17.78 -15.90 -10.35
N SER A 286 -16.79 -15.09 -10.70
CA SER A 286 -15.39 -15.46 -10.77
C SER A 286 -14.84 -15.70 -9.36
N PRO A 287 -14.17 -16.83 -9.08
CA PRO A 287 -13.61 -17.09 -7.76
C PRO A 287 -12.54 -16.06 -7.39
N ILE A 288 -12.53 -15.68 -6.11
CA ILE A 288 -11.55 -14.78 -5.51
C ILE A 288 -10.67 -15.57 -4.54
N THR A 289 -9.36 -15.39 -4.68
CA THR A 289 -8.38 -15.75 -3.64
C THR A 289 -7.86 -14.48 -2.98
N LEU A 290 -8.05 -14.35 -1.67
CA LEU A 290 -7.47 -13.29 -0.86
C LEU A 290 -6.12 -13.75 -0.30
N LEU A 291 -5.06 -13.00 -0.61
CA LEU A 291 -3.75 -13.15 0.03
C LEU A 291 -3.61 -12.09 1.12
N LYS A 292 -3.76 -12.52 2.37
CA LYS A 292 -3.73 -11.66 3.55
C LYS A 292 -2.32 -11.69 4.16
N PRO A 293 -1.72 -10.54 4.53
CA PRO A 293 -0.45 -10.53 5.23
C PRO A 293 -0.62 -11.12 6.63
N THR A 294 0.45 -11.74 7.14
CA THR A 294 0.46 -12.22 8.54
C THR A 294 0.30 -11.06 9.53
N PHE A 295 0.78 -9.87 9.16
CA PHE A 295 0.70 -8.64 9.94
C PHE A 295 -0.03 -7.56 9.11
N PRO A 296 -1.37 -7.48 9.20
CA PRO A 296 -2.12 -6.49 8.43
C PRO A 296 -1.92 -5.08 8.99
N ILE A 297 -1.89 -4.09 8.10
CA ILE A 297 -1.77 -2.66 8.43
C ILE A 297 -2.99 -2.17 9.21
N THR A 298 -4.15 -2.79 9.01
CA THR A 298 -5.37 -2.53 9.77
C THR A 298 -6.05 -3.82 10.16
N SER A 299 -6.36 -3.94 11.45
CA SER A 299 -7.24 -4.99 11.94
C SER A 299 -8.63 -4.81 11.33
N PHE A 300 -9.13 -5.88 10.72
CA PHE A 300 -10.46 -5.95 10.13
C PHE A 300 -11.18 -7.19 10.70
N PRO A 301 -12.44 -7.08 11.16
CA PRO A 301 -13.10 -8.15 11.89
C PRO A 301 -13.30 -9.42 11.07
N GLU A 302 -13.74 -9.29 9.82
CA GLU A 302 -13.97 -10.44 8.95
C GLU A 302 -12.68 -10.94 8.29
N GLU A 303 -12.40 -12.25 8.40
CA GLU A 303 -11.20 -12.87 7.83
C GLU A 303 -11.13 -12.72 6.29
N ASP A 304 -12.28 -12.70 5.64
CA ASP A 304 -12.41 -12.55 4.19
C ASP A 304 -12.41 -11.08 3.73
N TYR A 305 -12.12 -10.13 4.62
CA TYR A 305 -12.12 -8.70 4.33
C TYR A 305 -13.49 -8.17 3.81
N GLY A 306 -14.58 -8.84 4.16
CA GLY A 306 -15.93 -8.48 3.70
C GLY A 306 -16.23 -8.91 2.26
N LEU A 307 -15.36 -9.69 1.63
CA LEU A 307 -15.49 -10.09 0.22
C LEU A 307 -16.71 -10.99 -0.03
N HIS A 308 -17.30 -11.63 0.98
CA HIS A 308 -18.59 -12.34 0.84
C HIS A 308 -19.73 -11.44 0.35
N ARG A 309 -19.62 -10.12 0.52
CA ARG A 309 -20.55 -9.13 -0.04
C ARG A 309 -20.31 -8.88 -1.54
N VAL A 310 -19.10 -9.20 -2.02
CA VAL A 310 -18.63 -8.98 -3.40
C VAL A 310 -18.76 -10.23 -4.26
N ASN A 311 -18.59 -11.43 -3.70
CA ASN A 311 -18.59 -12.70 -4.43
C ASN A 311 -19.77 -13.60 -4.04
N ILE A 312 -20.27 -14.38 -5.00
CA ILE A 312 -21.28 -15.42 -4.76
C ILE A 312 -20.62 -16.73 -4.29
N ILE A 313 -19.38 -16.98 -4.72
CA ILE A 313 -18.61 -18.20 -4.39
C ILE A 313 -17.80 -17.99 -3.10
N LEU A 314 -17.50 -19.09 -2.39
CA LEU A 314 -16.57 -19.13 -1.28
C LEU A 314 -15.22 -18.48 -1.65
N ILE A 315 -14.73 -17.59 -0.78
CA ILE A 315 -13.43 -16.94 -0.95
C ILE A 315 -12.34 -17.85 -0.35
N ASN A 316 -11.31 -18.13 -1.14
CA ASN A 316 -10.12 -18.80 -0.64
C ASN A 316 -9.23 -17.78 0.06
N ILE A 317 -8.85 -18.04 1.31
CA ILE A 317 -8.01 -17.14 2.12
C ILE A 317 -6.68 -17.84 2.36
N SER A 318 -5.59 -17.18 1.98
CA SER A 318 -4.22 -17.65 2.24
C SER A 318 -3.43 -16.57 2.98
N LYS A 319 -2.69 -16.98 4.01
CA LYS A 319 -1.80 -16.07 4.76
C LYS A 319 -0.41 -16.02 4.12
N LEU A 320 0.09 -14.82 3.88
CA LEU A 320 1.44 -14.56 3.40
C LEU A 320 2.39 -14.43 4.60
N VAL A 321 3.26 -15.44 4.78
CA VAL A 321 4.33 -15.43 5.80
C VAL A 321 5.53 -14.71 5.21
N LYS A 322 5.82 -13.50 5.73
CA LYS A 322 6.84 -12.55 5.24
C LYS A 322 6.61 -12.02 3.82
N PHE A 323 5.76 -10.99 3.74
CA PHE A 323 5.75 -10.06 2.62
C PHE A 323 6.44 -8.78 3.11
N ASN A 324 7.75 -8.65 2.88
CA ASN A 324 8.43 -7.36 3.00
C ASN A 324 8.25 -6.65 1.66
N ILE A 325 7.32 -5.70 1.60
CA ILE A 325 7.17 -4.78 0.47
C ILE A 325 8.20 -3.66 0.61
#